data_AF-A0A7I4AZB8-F1
#
_entry.id   AF-A0A7I4AZB8-F1
#
_cell.length_a   1.000
_cell.length_b   1.000
_cell.length_c   1.000
_cell.angle_alpha   90.00
_cell.angle_beta   90.00
_cell.angle_gamma   90.00
#
_symmetry.space_group_name_H-M   'P 1'
#
loop_
_entity.id
_entity.type
_entity.pdbx_description
1 polymer ?
#
loop_
_entity_poly.entity_id
_entity_poly.type
_entity_poly.pdbx_seq_one_letter_code
_entity_poly.pdbx_strand_id
1 'polypeptide(L)'
;MAEASPPEKVENLPMVQRENSVGGQSDEAGLLSASMFVDACFFRFLVGKGGITKQMLEKDTDVSLQIPSPKEAKQGKYLVIQGESQEALDNAMHQVNTIINQAIKSPQFQYSHFVSIPLALHPQLLESVKAFQKTVLEFDDESGMSNKGIDKSIFVKHTTFHLTLLMLKLWNEELVQNAADCLQKVTPRVHEALEGSPLTITLRGVDCMKGNPAKAHVLYADVEPNDQAGRLIKASQVITEAFTEAGLVMDKDQTQTLKLHATLMNTTQRAGGESGKRYKKRIPFDATEIMEKYKEHQWGEYHISEVHLSQRFVYDTNGYYRSCNSIPFPEIPSRALTPES
;
A
#
# COMPACT_ATOMS: atom_id res chain seq x y z
N MET A 1 -9.23 17.56 41.86
CA MET A 1 -8.64 17.23 40.55
C MET A 1 -8.70 15.74 40.41
N ALA A 2 -9.69 15.23 39.66
CA ALA A 2 -9.82 13.81 39.38
C ALA A 2 -8.99 13.52 38.12
N GLU A 3 -7.96 12.70 38.26
CA GLU A 3 -7.23 12.15 37.11
C GLU A 3 -8.17 11.22 36.35
N ALA A 4 -8.48 11.60 35.11
CA ALA A 4 -9.16 10.72 34.18
C ALA A 4 -8.15 9.66 33.71
N SER A 5 -8.41 8.40 34.05
CA SER A 5 -7.71 7.26 33.48
C SER A 5 -7.76 7.31 31.94
N PRO A 6 -6.68 6.99 31.23
CA PRO A 6 -6.71 6.94 29.78
C PRO A 6 -7.64 5.80 29.31
N PRO A 7 -8.36 5.97 28.19
CA PRO A 7 -9.23 4.93 27.68
C PRO A 7 -8.40 3.72 27.27
N GLU A 8 -8.81 2.53 27.70
CA GLU A 8 -8.29 1.26 27.21
C GLU A 8 -8.44 1.23 25.67
N LYS A 9 -7.31 1.22 24.96
CA LYS A 9 -7.31 0.99 23.52
C LYS A 9 -7.69 -0.47 23.29
N VAL A 10 -8.92 -0.69 22.84
CA VAL A 10 -9.35 -1.99 22.33
C VAL A 10 -8.53 -2.29 21.06
N GLU A 11 -7.59 -3.23 21.16
CA GLU A 11 -6.79 -3.75 20.05
C GLU A 11 -7.65 -4.61 19.11
N ASN A 12 -8.51 -3.99 18.32
CA ASN A 12 -9.24 -4.70 17.27
C ASN A 12 -8.73 -4.23 15.89
N LEU A 13 -7.74 -4.94 15.35
CA LEU A 13 -7.62 -5.06 13.90
C LEU A 13 -8.93 -5.67 13.38
N PRO A 14 -9.39 -5.35 12.16
CA PRO A 14 -10.60 -5.95 11.59
C PRO A 14 -10.32 -7.42 11.27
N MET A 15 -10.34 -8.28 12.28
CA MET A 15 -10.63 -9.69 12.11
C MET A 15 -12.13 -9.78 11.91
N VAL A 16 -12.53 -9.96 10.66
CA VAL A 16 -13.91 -10.29 10.34
C VAL A 16 -14.24 -11.60 11.06
N GLN A 17 -15.10 -11.52 12.06
CA GLN A 17 -15.71 -12.68 12.69
C GLN A 17 -16.70 -13.30 11.70
N ARG A 18 -16.19 -14.03 10.71
CA ARG A 18 -17.02 -15.04 10.02
C ARG A 18 -17.15 -16.20 11.00
N GLU A 19 -18.39 -16.64 11.24
CA GLU A 19 -18.72 -17.64 12.26
C GLU A 19 -17.78 -18.85 12.18
N ASN A 20 -16.98 -19.03 13.24
CA ASN A 20 -16.32 -20.31 13.48
C ASN A 20 -17.42 -21.29 13.89
N SER A 21 -17.71 -22.27 13.04
CA SER A 21 -18.57 -23.37 13.45
C SER A 21 -17.72 -24.39 14.22
N VAL A 22 -17.88 -24.41 15.54
CA VAL A 22 -17.47 -25.55 16.36
C VAL A 22 -18.52 -26.63 16.18
N GLY A 23 -18.43 -27.32 15.04
CA GLY A 23 -19.23 -28.51 14.77
C GLY A 23 -18.56 -29.69 15.48
N GLY A 24 -18.90 -29.91 16.75
CA GLY A 24 -18.51 -31.11 17.48
C GLY A 24 -19.19 -32.35 16.88
N GLN A 25 -18.75 -32.80 15.71
CA GLN A 25 -19.03 -34.13 15.22
C GLN A 25 -17.79 -34.96 15.50
N SER A 26 -17.94 -35.88 16.45
CA SER A 26 -16.99 -36.97 16.68
C SER A 26 -16.91 -37.80 15.40
N ASP A 27 -15.72 -37.93 14.84
CA ASP A 27 -15.48 -38.98 13.83
C ASP A 27 -15.51 -40.36 14.50
N GLU A 28 -15.53 -41.44 13.71
CA GLU A 28 -15.52 -42.83 14.23
C GLU A 28 -14.27 -43.15 15.09
N ALA A 29 -13.27 -42.25 15.15
CA ALA A 29 -12.06 -42.35 15.95
C ALA A 29 -12.12 -41.61 17.30
N GLY A 30 -13.20 -40.87 17.58
CA GLY A 30 -13.38 -40.14 18.84
C GLY A 30 -12.69 -38.78 18.91
N LEU A 31 -12.18 -38.25 17.78
CA LEU A 31 -11.56 -36.93 17.72
C LEU A 31 -12.62 -35.85 17.53
N LEU A 32 -12.41 -34.71 18.18
CA LEU A 32 -13.18 -33.50 17.97
C LEU A 32 -12.61 -32.73 16.77
N SER A 33 -13.48 -32.08 16.01
CA SER A 33 -13.09 -31.25 14.87
C SER A 33 -13.67 -29.84 14.96
N ALA A 34 -12.87 -28.85 14.57
CA ALA A 34 -13.30 -27.47 14.38
C ALA A 34 -12.91 -26.98 12.98
N SER A 35 -13.76 -26.13 12.40
CA SER A 35 -13.50 -25.45 11.13
C SER A 35 -13.35 -23.95 11.35
N MET A 36 -12.29 -23.38 10.77
CA MET A 36 -11.94 -21.98 10.93
C MET A 36 -11.74 -21.33 9.56
N PHE A 37 -12.36 -20.17 9.34
CA PHE A 37 -12.14 -19.42 8.10
C PHE A 37 -10.79 -18.72 8.15
N VAL A 38 -9.98 -18.90 7.10
CA VAL A 38 -8.70 -18.22 6.95
C VAL A 38 -8.51 -17.82 5.50
N ASP A 39 -8.24 -16.54 5.24
CA ASP A 39 -7.92 -16.06 3.91
C ASP A 39 -6.64 -16.74 3.38
N ALA A 40 -6.68 -17.19 2.12
CA ALA A 40 -5.61 -18.00 1.52
C ALA A 40 -4.23 -17.33 1.52
N CYS A 41 -4.17 -15.99 1.60
CA CYS A 41 -2.92 -15.25 1.72
C CYS A 41 -2.16 -15.55 3.03
N PHE A 42 -2.84 -16.06 4.06
CA PHE A 42 -2.25 -16.41 5.34
C PHE A 42 -1.70 -17.84 5.42
N PHE A 43 -2.10 -18.73 4.50
CA PHE A 43 -1.68 -20.15 4.55
C PHE A 43 -0.16 -20.33 4.56
N ARG A 44 0.58 -19.51 3.80
CA ARG A 44 2.04 -19.56 3.80
C ARG A 44 2.68 -19.25 5.16
N PHE A 45 2.01 -18.47 6.00
CA PHE A 45 2.47 -18.13 7.35
C PHE A 45 2.11 -19.23 8.35
N LEU A 46 0.94 -19.85 8.20
CA LEU A 46 0.54 -21.02 9.00
C LEU A 46 1.42 -22.24 8.71
N VAL A 47 1.73 -22.49 7.43
CA VAL A 47 2.66 -23.56 7.03
C VAL A 47 4.09 -23.21 7.48
N GLY A 48 4.52 -21.98 7.25
CA GLY A 48 5.88 -21.54 7.53
C GLY A 48 6.92 -22.15 6.58
N LYS A 49 8.18 -21.74 6.75
CA LYS A 49 9.28 -22.23 5.90
C LYS A 49 9.49 -23.73 6.14
N GLY A 50 9.28 -24.55 5.11
CA GLY A 50 9.46 -26.01 5.20
C GLY A 50 8.41 -26.71 6.07
N GLY A 51 7.27 -26.08 6.38
CA GLY A 51 6.24 -26.68 7.23
C GLY A 51 6.49 -26.54 8.74
N ILE A 52 7.57 -25.88 9.15
CA ILE A 52 8.02 -25.81 10.56
C ILE A 52 6.94 -25.19 11.46
N THR A 53 6.30 -24.11 11.02
CA THR A 53 5.29 -23.41 11.85
C THR A 53 4.08 -24.30 12.09
N LYS A 54 3.60 -25.00 11.06
CA LYS A 54 2.51 -25.98 11.18
C LYS A 54 2.88 -27.10 12.15
N GLN A 55 4.07 -27.69 12.00
CA GLN A 55 4.53 -28.79 12.86
C GLN A 55 4.67 -28.36 14.33
N MET A 56 5.17 -27.15 14.58
CA MET A 56 5.25 -26.60 15.94
C MET A 56 3.86 -26.39 16.53
N LEU A 57 2.93 -25.80 15.77
CA LEU A 57 1.56 -25.57 16.24
C LEU A 57 0.85 -26.91 16.55
N GLU A 58 0.93 -27.88 15.64
CA GLU A 58 0.36 -29.22 15.83
C GLU A 58 0.92 -29.90 17.10
N LYS A 59 2.24 -29.78 17.33
CA LYS A 59 2.90 -30.34 18.50
C LYS A 59 2.55 -29.62 19.82
N ASP A 60 2.53 -28.29 19.80
CA ASP A 60 2.36 -27.47 21.00
C ASP A 60 0.91 -27.45 21.49
N THR A 61 -0.04 -27.82 20.62
CA THR A 61 -1.48 -27.83 20.92
C THR A 61 -2.11 -29.22 20.86
N ASP A 62 -1.33 -30.25 20.52
CA ASP A 62 -1.80 -31.64 20.39
C ASP A 62 -2.99 -31.78 19.42
N VAL A 63 -2.84 -31.19 18.23
CA VAL A 63 -3.85 -31.21 17.17
C VAL A 63 -3.24 -31.58 15.82
N SER A 64 -4.10 -31.96 14.87
CA SER A 64 -3.78 -32.01 13.45
C SER A 64 -4.43 -30.83 12.72
N LEU A 65 -3.64 -30.16 11.86
CA LEU A 65 -4.08 -29.07 11.00
C LEU A 65 -4.17 -29.52 9.54
N GLN A 66 -5.34 -29.36 8.94
CA GLN A 66 -5.55 -29.50 7.50
C GLN A 66 -5.78 -28.12 6.88
N ILE A 67 -4.71 -27.52 6.38
CA ILE A 67 -4.75 -26.23 5.68
C ILE A 67 -5.11 -26.49 4.21
N PRO A 68 -6.24 -25.97 3.69
CA PRO A 68 -6.63 -26.18 2.30
C PRO A 68 -5.66 -25.48 1.34
N SER A 69 -5.60 -25.94 0.10
CA SER A 69 -4.91 -25.19 -0.95
C SER A 69 -5.66 -23.87 -1.26
N PRO A 70 -4.99 -22.84 -1.83
CA PRO A 70 -5.67 -21.62 -2.23
C PRO A 70 -6.83 -21.83 -3.22
N LYS A 71 -6.79 -22.88 -4.03
CA LYS A 71 -7.88 -23.24 -4.94
C LYS A 71 -9.09 -23.79 -4.19
N GLU A 72 -8.85 -24.63 -3.19
CA GLU A 72 -9.91 -25.20 -2.35
C GLU A 72 -10.55 -24.15 -1.44
N ALA A 73 -9.77 -23.22 -0.90
CA ALA A 73 -10.30 -22.11 -0.11
C ALA A 73 -11.28 -21.24 -0.93
N LYS A 74 -10.97 -20.98 -2.21
CA LYS A 74 -11.90 -20.29 -3.13
C LYS A 74 -13.18 -21.08 -3.40
N GLN A 75 -13.18 -22.38 -3.17
CA GLN A 75 -14.35 -23.26 -3.28
C GLN A 75 -15.10 -23.40 -1.94
N GLY A 76 -14.74 -22.60 -0.93
CA GLY A 76 -15.39 -22.60 0.38
C GLY A 76 -14.85 -23.64 1.36
N LYS A 77 -13.67 -24.23 1.13
CA LYS A 77 -13.03 -25.08 2.15
C LYS A 77 -12.37 -24.22 3.24
N TYR A 78 -12.53 -24.67 4.48
CA TYR A 78 -12.01 -24.04 5.69
C TYR A 78 -10.73 -24.73 6.17
N LEU A 79 -9.96 -24.06 7.04
CA LEU A 79 -8.95 -24.73 7.84
C LEU A 79 -9.66 -25.70 8.79
N VAL A 80 -9.26 -26.98 8.78
CA VAL A 80 -9.80 -27.98 9.72
C VAL A 80 -8.74 -28.28 10.78
N ILE A 81 -9.18 -28.26 12.04
CA ILE A 81 -8.37 -28.56 13.23
C ILE A 81 -9.00 -29.78 13.90
N GLN A 82 -8.22 -30.82 14.19
CA GLN A 82 -8.69 -32.05 14.83
C GLN A 82 -7.86 -32.36 16.07
N GLY A 83 -8.48 -32.74 17.18
CA GLY A 83 -7.80 -33.04 18.43
C GLY A 83 -8.67 -33.81 19.43
N GLU A 84 -8.10 -34.25 20.53
CA GLU A 84 -8.79 -35.10 21.52
C GLU A 84 -9.65 -34.33 22.53
N SER A 85 -9.48 -33.00 22.63
CA SER A 85 -10.20 -32.16 23.59
C SER A 85 -10.58 -30.79 23.04
N GLN A 86 -11.64 -30.19 23.60
CA GLN A 86 -12.05 -28.83 23.24
C GLN A 86 -10.96 -27.80 23.59
N GLU A 87 -10.26 -28.00 24.71
CA GLU A 87 -9.15 -27.14 25.14
C GLU A 87 -8.02 -27.12 24.10
N ALA A 88 -7.66 -28.27 23.54
CA ALA A 88 -6.67 -28.38 22.46
C ALA A 88 -7.11 -27.60 21.20
N LEU A 89 -8.38 -27.73 20.80
CA LEU A 89 -8.94 -27.00 19.65
C LEU A 89 -8.94 -25.47 19.88
N ASP A 90 -9.34 -25.02 21.06
CA ASP A 90 -9.38 -23.59 21.40
C ASP A 90 -7.97 -22.98 21.45
N ASN A 91 -7.00 -23.70 22.03
CA ASN A 91 -5.59 -23.31 22.06
C ASN A 91 -5.01 -23.22 20.64
N ALA A 92 -5.31 -24.19 19.77
CA ALA A 92 -4.90 -24.18 18.37
C ALA A 92 -5.51 -22.99 17.61
N MET A 93 -6.82 -22.74 17.74
CA MET A 93 -7.48 -21.59 17.12
C MET A 93 -6.86 -20.27 17.58
N HIS A 94 -6.55 -20.14 18.87
CA HIS A 94 -5.87 -18.96 19.41
C HIS A 94 -4.47 -18.77 18.81
N GLN A 95 -3.67 -19.85 18.69
CA GLN A 95 -2.35 -19.78 18.05
C GLN A 95 -2.42 -19.43 16.56
N VAL A 96 -3.39 -19.99 15.82
CA VAL A 96 -3.62 -19.63 14.40
C VAL A 96 -3.92 -18.13 14.28
N ASN A 97 -4.82 -17.59 15.10
CA ASN A 97 -5.13 -16.15 15.11
C ASN A 97 -3.91 -15.30 15.47
N THR A 98 -3.10 -15.76 16.42
CA THR A 98 -1.85 -15.08 16.80
C THR A 98 -0.87 -15.00 15.62
N ILE A 99 -0.68 -16.10 14.88
CA ILE A 99 0.18 -16.12 13.68
C ILE A 99 -0.35 -15.18 12.61
N ILE A 100 -1.67 -15.16 12.38
CA ILE A 100 -2.30 -14.25 11.40
C ILE A 100 -2.05 -12.79 11.81
N ASN A 101 -2.30 -12.44 13.07
CA ASN A 101 -2.10 -11.07 13.57
C ASN A 101 -0.63 -10.64 13.46
N GLN A 102 0.30 -11.52 13.78
CA GLN A 102 1.74 -11.27 13.59
C GLN A 102 2.10 -11.13 12.11
N ALA A 103 1.52 -11.96 11.23
CA ALA A 103 1.74 -11.87 9.79
C ALA A 103 1.26 -10.54 9.23
N ILE A 104 0.06 -10.07 9.61
CA ILE A 104 -0.50 -8.77 9.19
C ILE A 104 0.43 -7.64 9.61
N LYS A 105 0.98 -7.66 10.83
CA LYS A 105 1.93 -6.62 11.32
C LYS A 105 3.32 -6.73 10.67
N SER A 106 3.70 -7.90 10.17
CA SER A 106 5.01 -8.17 9.58
C SER A 106 5.25 -7.43 8.25
N PRO A 107 6.50 -6.98 7.97
CA PRO A 107 6.90 -6.50 6.64
C PRO A 107 6.80 -7.56 5.53
N GLN A 108 6.77 -8.85 5.87
CA GLN A 108 6.64 -9.94 4.90
C GLN A 108 5.24 -10.00 4.26
N PHE A 109 4.24 -9.50 4.98
CA PHE A 109 2.91 -9.26 4.44
C PHE A 109 2.90 -7.87 3.79
N GLN A 110 2.83 -7.85 2.47
CA GLN A 110 3.01 -6.63 1.69
C GLN A 110 1.69 -5.86 1.61
N TYR A 111 1.78 -4.53 1.51
CA TYR A 111 0.63 -3.72 1.13
C TYR A 111 0.07 -4.18 -0.21
N SER A 112 -1.25 -4.12 -0.36
CA SER A 112 -1.96 -4.55 -1.56
C SER A 112 -2.66 -3.39 -2.27
N HIS A 113 -3.00 -2.34 -1.53
CA HIS A 113 -3.72 -1.18 -2.03
C HIS A 113 -3.10 0.11 -1.47
N PHE A 114 -3.51 1.24 -2.02
CA PHE A 114 -3.09 2.55 -1.55
C PHE A 114 -4.11 3.60 -1.98
N VAL A 115 -4.19 4.69 -1.23
CA VAL A 115 -4.94 5.89 -1.61
C VAL A 115 -3.96 6.88 -2.24
N SER A 116 -4.32 7.45 -3.40
CA SER A 116 -3.40 8.29 -4.18
C SER A 116 -4.10 9.36 -5.00
N ILE A 117 -3.34 10.39 -5.34
CA ILE A 117 -3.68 11.36 -6.38
C ILE A 117 -3.02 10.93 -7.70
N PRO A 118 -3.79 10.64 -8.75
CA PRO A 118 -3.27 10.13 -10.02
C PRO A 118 -2.69 11.25 -10.89
N LEU A 119 -1.37 11.46 -10.83
CA LEU A 119 -0.69 12.45 -11.68
C LEU A 119 -0.58 12.00 -13.14
N ALA A 120 -0.69 10.70 -13.39
CA ALA A 120 -0.67 10.13 -14.74
C ALA A 120 -1.85 10.56 -15.62
N LEU A 121 -2.84 11.27 -15.08
CA LEU A 121 -3.93 11.85 -15.84
C LEU A 121 -3.50 13.06 -16.68
N HIS A 122 -2.32 13.62 -16.45
CA HIS A 122 -1.81 14.78 -17.18
C HIS A 122 -0.84 14.33 -18.30
N PRO A 123 -1.24 14.36 -19.58
CA PRO A 123 -0.39 13.86 -20.67
C PRO A 123 0.93 14.62 -20.80
N GLN A 124 0.91 15.95 -20.58
CA GLN A 124 2.11 16.78 -20.63
C GLN A 124 3.15 16.36 -19.58
N LEU A 125 2.72 16.00 -18.37
CA LEU A 125 3.58 15.47 -17.33
C LEU A 125 4.16 14.11 -17.71
N LEU A 126 3.37 13.24 -18.33
CA LEU A 126 3.84 11.94 -18.80
C LEU A 126 4.96 12.08 -19.83
N GLU A 127 4.82 13.00 -20.79
CA GLU A 127 5.87 13.27 -21.77
C GLU A 127 7.13 13.88 -21.14
N SER A 128 6.97 14.79 -20.17
CA SER A 128 8.10 15.34 -19.41
C SER A 128 8.85 14.26 -18.62
N VAL A 129 8.14 13.37 -17.94
CA VAL A 129 8.73 12.23 -17.21
C VAL A 129 9.43 11.26 -18.16
N LYS A 130 8.84 10.95 -19.32
CA LYS A 130 9.49 10.13 -20.36
C LYS A 130 10.78 10.77 -20.87
N ALA A 131 10.76 12.08 -21.13
CA ALA A 131 11.92 12.82 -21.60
C ALA A 131 13.04 12.81 -20.55
N PHE A 132 12.70 13.04 -19.28
CA PHE A 132 13.63 12.89 -18.16
C PHE A 132 14.27 11.50 -18.14
N GLN A 133 13.46 10.43 -18.20
CA GLN A 133 13.94 9.05 -18.18
C GLN A 133 14.94 8.77 -19.31
N LYS A 134 14.61 9.22 -20.53
CA LYS A 134 15.47 9.07 -21.71
C LYS A 134 16.81 9.78 -21.49
N THR A 135 16.77 11.05 -21.08
CA THR A 135 17.97 11.87 -20.90
C THR A 135 18.87 11.35 -19.77
N VAL A 136 18.31 10.88 -18.65
CA VAL A 136 19.12 10.29 -17.56
C VAL A 136 19.80 9.00 -18.01
N LEU A 137 19.15 8.18 -18.83
CA LEU A 137 19.76 6.97 -19.40
C LEU A 137 20.90 7.32 -20.37
N GLU A 138 20.71 8.31 -21.25
CA GLU A 138 21.73 8.77 -22.20
C GLU A 138 22.99 9.31 -21.47
N PHE A 139 22.82 10.04 -20.36
CA PHE A 139 23.95 10.50 -19.55
C PHE A 139 24.78 9.38 -18.94
N ASP A 140 24.13 8.32 -18.46
CA ASP A 140 24.83 7.18 -17.85
C ASP A 140 25.72 6.48 -18.88
N ASP A 141 25.19 6.31 -20.10
CA ASP A 141 25.90 5.70 -21.24
C ASP A 141 27.09 6.57 -21.72
N GLU A 142 26.89 7.88 -21.89
CA GLU A 142 27.93 8.80 -22.39
C GLU A 142 29.07 9.05 -21.40
N SER A 143 28.78 9.01 -20.09
CA SER A 143 29.80 9.24 -19.06
C SER A 143 30.84 8.11 -18.95
N GLY A 144 30.67 7.01 -19.70
CA GLY A 144 31.59 5.86 -19.72
C GLY A 144 31.69 5.12 -18.38
N MET A 145 30.81 5.45 -17.43
CA MET A 145 30.85 4.99 -16.04
C MET A 145 29.60 4.17 -15.75
N SER A 146 29.55 2.94 -16.28
CA SER A 146 28.51 1.92 -16.05
C SER A 146 28.37 1.44 -14.59
N ASN A 147 28.75 2.27 -13.62
CA ASN A 147 28.91 1.95 -12.20
C ASN A 147 28.13 2.90 -11.27
N LYS A 148 27.28 3.79 -11.81
CA LYS A 148 26.38 4.65 -11.00
C LYS A 148 25.13 3.93 -10.53
N GLY A 149 24.93 2.67 -10.93
CA GLY A 149 23.80 1.85 -10.50
C GLY A 149 22.45 2.32 -11.07
N ILE A 150 22.45 3.24 -12.04
CA ILE A 150 21.25 3.62 -12.78
C ILE A 150 20.90 2.48 -13.74
N ASP A 151 19.63 2.11 -13.78
CA ASP A 151 19.14 1.03 -14.63
C ASP A 151 17.73 1.37 -15.08
N LYS A 152 17.35 0.98 -16.29
CA LYS A 152 16.02 1.28 -16.82
C LYS A 152 14.89 0.80 -15.90
N SER A 153 15.08 -0.31 -15.18
CA SER A 153 14.08 -0.89 -14.28
C SER A 153 13.90 -0.15 -12.96
N ILE A 154 14.78 0.79 -12.59
CA ILE A 154 14.59 1.61 -11.39
C ILE A 154 13.78 2.87 -11.65
N PHE A 155 13.47 3.21 -12.91
CA PHE A 155 12.55 4.30 -13.22
C PHE A 155 11.11 3.86 -12.99
N VAL A 156 10.34 4.71 -12.32
CA VAL A 156 8.90 4.48 -12.17
C VAL A 156 8.25 4.58 -13.55
N LYS A 157 7.42 3.61 -13.91
CA LYS A 157 6.64 3.68 -15.15
C LYS A 157 5.80 4.96 -15.15
N HIS A 158 5.99 5.83 -16.14
CA HIS A 158 5.31 7.12 -16.21
C HIS A 158 3.78 6.99 -16.14
N THR A 159 3.18 5.95 -16.74
CA THR A 159 1.72 5.70 -16.67
C THR A 159 1.22 5.37 -15.27
N THR A 160 2.10 5.21 -14.29
CA THR A 160 1.78 4.90 -12.89
C THR A 160 2.15 6.05 -11.95
N PHE A 161 2.46 7.23 -12.49
CA PHE A 161 2.89 8.38 -11.71
C PHE A 161 1.74 8.92 -10.84
N HIS A 162 2.02 9.10 -9.55
CA HIS A 162 1.02 9.45 -8.55
C HIS A 162 1.66 10.06 -7.30
N LEU A 163 0.84 10.70 -6.47
CA LEU A 163 1.17 11.02 -5.08
C LEU A 163 0.50 9.99 -4.17
N THR A 164 1.27 9.31 -3.33
CA THR A 164 0.71 8.38 -2.34
C THR A 164 0.24 9.16 -1.11
N LEU A 165 -1.01 8.93 -0.68
CA LEU A 165 -1.56 9.48 0.56
C LEU A 165 -1.51 8.43 1.69
N LEU A 166 -1.86 7.18 1.38
CA LEU A 166 -1.99 6.11 2.38
C LEU A 166 -1.68 4.75 1.78
N MET A 167 -0.97 3.90 2.52
CA MET A 167 -0.67 2.52 2.12
C MET A 167 -1.55 1.53 2.91
N LEU A 168 -2.17 0.56 2.22
CA LEU A 168 -3.19 -0.32 2.80
C LEU A 168 -2.88 -1.81 2.61
N LYS A 169 -3.19 -2.60 3.64
CA LYS A 169 -3.17 -4.06 3.61
C LYS A 169 -4.60 -4.57 3.57
N LEU A 170 -5.16 -4.68 2.37
CA LEU A 170 -6.50 -5.21 2.14
C LEU A 170 -6.37 -6.59 1.48
N TRP A 171 -6.65 -7.64 2.23
CA TRP A 171 -6.31 -9.02 1.81
C TRP A 171 -7.50 -9.85 1.34
N ASN A 172 -8.71 -9.32 1.48
CA ASN A 172 -9.94 -9.93 1.00
C ASN A 172 -10.87 -8.85 0.42
N GLU A 173 -11.93 -9.28 -0.27
CA GLU A 173 -12.89 -8.40 -0.96
C GLU A 173 -13.67 -7.51 0.01
N GLU A 174 -13.94 -8.01 1.22
CA GLU A 174 -14.65 -7.27 2.26
C GLU A 174 -13.86 -6.04 2.74
N LEU A 175 -12.55 -6.19 2.99
CA LEU A 175 -11.68 -5.06 3.32
C LEU A 175 -11.54 -4.07 2.17
N VAL A 176 -11.56 -4.55 0.91
CA VAL A 176 -11.57 -3.68 -0.26
C VAL A 176 -12.87 -2.88 -0.33
N GLN A 177 -14.01 -3.52 -0.09
CA GLN A 177 -15.31 -2.85 -0.05
C GLN A 177 -15.39 -1.85 1.11
N ASN A 178 -14.93 -2.22 2.31
CA ASN A 178 -14.89 -1.32 3.46
C ASN A 178 -14.02 -0.08 3.18
N ALA A 179 -12.88 -0.24 2.52
CA ALA A 179 -12.03 0.87 2.09
C ALA A 179 -12.71 1.75 1.03
N ALA A 180 -13.39 1.13 0.06
CA ALA A 180 -14.14 1.83 -0.97
C ALA A 180 -15.28 2.67 -0.37
N ASP A 181 -16.06 2.09 0.54
CA ASP A 181 -17.14 2.75 1.25
C ASP A 181 -16.62 3.86 2.16
N CYS A 182 -15.50 3.64 2.85
CA CYS A 182 -14.85 4.64 3.68
C CYS A 182 -14.45 5.86 2.84
N LEU A 183 -13.83 5.65 1.67
CA LEU A 183 -13.45 6.72 0.77
C LEU A 183 -14.67 7.53 0.28
N GLN A 184 -15.76 6.85 -0.08
CA GLN A 184 -16.99 7.51 -0.51
C GLN A 184 -17.64 8.32 0.63
N LYS A 185 -17.75 7.74 1.82
CA LYS A 185 -18.37 8.38 2.99
C LYS A 185 -17.60 9.62 3.46
N VAL A 186 -16.27 9.66 3.29
CA VAL A 186 -15.46 10.82 3.72
C VAL A 186 -15.52 12.00 2.73
N THR A 187 -16.08 11.83 1.53
CA THR A 187 -16.14 12.87 0.49
C THR A 187 -16.61 14.25 0.98
N PRO A 188 -17.71 14.38 1.77
CA PRO A 188 -18.17 15.69 2.23
C PRO A 188 -17.13 16.40 3.13
N ARG A 189 -16.48 15.66 4.03
CA ARG A 189 -15.41 16.18 4.90
C ARG A 189 -14.17 16.57 4.09
N VAL A 190 -13.86 15.82 3.03
CA VAL A 190 -12.78 16.15 2.10
C VAL A 190 -13.10 17.47 1.38
N HIS A 191 -14.32 17.64 0.88
CA HIS A 191 -14.74 18.87 0.21
C HIS A 191 -14.72 20.08 1.14
N GLU A 192 -15.12 19.90 2.41
CA GLU A 192 -15.01 20.91 3.45
C GLU A 192 -13.55 21.30 3.72
N ALA A 193 -12.64 20.33 3.86
CA ALA A 193 -11.21 20.58 4.03
C ALA A 193 -10.57 21.29 2.82
N LEU A 194 -11.15 21.10 1.64
CA LEU A 194 -10.79 21.79 0.41
C LEU A 194 -11.53 23.13 0.24
N GLU A 195 -12.37 23.53 1.18
CA GLU A 195 -13.16 24.77 1.14
C GLU A 195 -14.01 24.90 -0.14
N GLY A 196 -14.47 23.76 -0.67
CA GLY A 196 -15.25 23.67 -1.91
C GLY A 196 -14.54 24.23 -3.15
N SER A 197 -13.23 24.47 -3.08
CA SER A 197 -12.48 25.20 -4.11
C SER A 197 -11.46 24.30 -4.82
N PRO A 198 -11.17 24.54 -6.11
CA PRO A 198 -10.20 23.75 -6.87
C PRO A 198 -8.81 23.74 -6.23
N LEU A 199 -8.04 22.70 -6.56
CA LEU A 199 -6.67 22.54 -6.08
C LEU A 199 -5.69 22.44 -7.25
N THR A 200 -4.56 23.13 -7.15
CA THR A 200 -3.42 22.96 -8.05
C THR A 200 -2.17 22.63 -7.24
N ILE A 201 -1.25 21.89 -7.87
CA ILE A 201 0.08 21.62 -7.34
C ILE A 201 1.13 22.08 -8.34
N THR A 202 2.25 22.57 -7.84
CA THR A 202 3.46 22.77 -8.63
C THR A 202 4.41 21.60 -8.39
N LEU A 203 4.92 21.01 -9.47
CA LEU A 203 6.00 20.05 -9.43
C LEU A 203 7.30 20.75 -9.86
N ARG A 204 8.30 20.77 -8.99
CA ARG A 204 9.57 21.44 -9.22
C ARG A 204 10.73 20.64 -8.66
N GLY A 205 11.89 20.75 -9.29
CA GLY A 205 13.13 20.19 -8.79
C GLY A 205 13.13 18.67 -8.68
N VAL A 206 14.17 18.14 -8.05
CA VAL A 206 14.24 16.75 -7.63
C VAL A 206 14.95 16.64 -6.30
N ASP A 207 14.56 15.66 -5.50
CA ASP A 207 15.18 15.36 -4.22
C ASP A 207 15.21 13.85 -3.96
N CYS A 208 16.08 13.43 -3.03
CA CYS A 208 16.26 12.05 -2.63
C CYS A 208 15.61 11.77 -1.27
N MET A 209 15.02 10.59 -1.12
CA MET A 209 14.50 10.16 0.18
C MET A 209 15.68 9.86 1.12
N LYS A 210 15.87 10.70 2.16
CA LYS A 210 16.80 10.53 3.30
C LYS A 210 18.19 9.95 2.95
N GLY A 211 19.24 10.74 3.11
CA GLY A 211 20.62 10.25 3.11
C GLY A 211 21.48 10.88 2.01
N ASN A 212 22.56 10.19 1.63
CA ASN A 212 23.53 10.67 0.65
C ASN A 212 23.02 10.47 -0.79
N PRO A 213 22.92 11.52 -1.63
CA PRO A 213 22.56 11.41 -3.05
C PRO A 213 23.38 10.39 -3.84
N ALA A 214 24.68 10.23 -3.53
CA ALA A 214 25.54 9.24 -4.18
C ALA A 214 25.17 7.78 -3.86
N LYS A 215 24.29 7.56 -2.88
CA LYS A 215 23.76 6.25 -2.49
C LYS A 215 22.24 6.31 -2.37
N ALA A 216 21.60 7.01 -3.30
CA ALA A 216 20.16 7.18 -3.33
C ALA A 216 19.44 5.86 -3.57
N HIS A 217 18.24 5.78 -3.02
CA HIS A 217 17.35 4.64 -3.18
C HIS A 217 16.02 5.02 -3.81
N VAL A 218 15.61 6.27 -3.63
CA VAL A 218 14.40 6.89 -4.17
C VAL A 218 14.74 8.33 -4.54
N LEU A 219 14.43 8.70 -5.78
CA LEU A 219 14.43 10.09 -6.28
C LEU A 219 12.99 10.46 -6.63
N TYR A 220 12.57 11.67 -6.28
CA TYR A 220 11.23 12.18 -6.55
C TYR A 220 11.29 13.64 -6.99
N ALA A 221 10.27 14.09 -7.71
CA ALA A 221 10.02 15.52 -7.91
C ALA A 221 9.34 16.10 -6.66
N ASP A 222 9.77 17.29 -6.23
CA ASP A 222 9.13 17.97 -5.11
C ASP A 222 7.71 18.41 -5.49
N VAL A 223 6.84 18.38 -4.49
CA VAL A 223 5.43 18.72 -4.62
C VAL A 223 5.17 19.93 -3.73
N GLU A 224 4.79 21.03 -4.35
CA GLU A 224 4.35 22.22 -3.66
C GLU A 224 2.85 22.39 -3.92
N PRO A 225 1.98 22.14 -2.92
CA PRO A 225 0.58 22.49 -3.04
C PRO A 225 0.45 24.01 -3.19
N ASN A 226 -0.20 24.46 -4.26
CA ASN A 226 -0.49 25.88 -4.46
C ASN A 226 -1.74 26.27 -3.65
N ASP A 227 -1.77 25.90 -2.37
CA ASP A 227 -2.84 26.22 -1.46
C ASP A 227 -2.32 27.07 -0.28
N GLN A 228 -2.76 28.31 -0.22
CA GLN A 228 -2.31 29.27 0.80
C GLN A 228 -2.56 28.78 2.25
N ALA A 229 -3.45 27.80 2.43
CA ALA A 229 -3.93 27.32 3.73
C ALA A 229 -3.65 25.84 4.02
N GLY A 230 -2.78 25.16 3.25
CA GLY A 230 -2.45 23.75 3.48
C GLY A 230 -3.62 22.79 3.19
N ARG A 231 -4.52 23.16 2.26
CA ARG A 231 -5.80 22.46 2.01
C ARG A 231 -5.59 21.00 1.58
N LEU A 232 -4.62 20.72 0.71
CA LEU A 232 -4.30 19.36 0.27
C LEU A 232 -3.86 18.48 1.45
N ILE A 233 -3.03 19.03 2.33
CA ILE A 233 -2.54 18.31 3.51
C ILE A 233 -3.70 18.03 4.47
N LYS A 234 -4.57 19.01 4.72
CA LYS A 234 -5.78 18.83 5.55
C LYS A 234 -6.71 17.77 4.96
N ALA A 235 -7.01 17.83 3.66
CA ALA A 235 -7.83 16.82 2.98
C ALA A 235 -7.22 15.43 3.08
N SER A 236 -5.89 15.32 2.94
CA SER A 236 -5.17 14.05 3.09
C SER A 236 -5.20 13.53 4.54
N GLN A 237 -5.14 14.41 5.54
CA GLN A 237 -5.30 14.07 6.95
C GLN A 237 -6.71 13.56 7.24
N VAL A 238 -7.75 14.24 6.73
CA VAL A 238 -9.15 13.81 6.85
C VAL A 238 -9.36 12.40 6.29
N ILE A 239 -8.77 12.10 5.12
CA ILE A 239 -8.81 10.75 4.55
C ILE A 239 -8.08 9.76 5.47
N THR A 240 -6.88 10.09 5.94
CA THR A 240 -6.07 9.21 6.79
C THR A 240 -6.76 8.90 8.12
N GLU A 241 -7.39 9.90 8.74
CA GLU A 241 -8.17 9.78 9.98
C GLU A 241 -9.37 8.85 9.76
N ALA A 242 -10.17 9.07 8.71
CA ALA A 242 -11.32 8.23 8.42
C ALA A 242 -10.93 6.76 8.19
N PHE A 243 -9.84 6.50 7.46
CA PHE A 243 -9.34 5.14 7.26
C PHE A 243 -8.76 4.54 8.56
N THR A 244 -8.18 5.35 9.44
CA THR A 244 -7.68 4.92 10.75
C THR A 244 -8.84 4.54 11.67
N GLU A 245 -9.88 5.38 11.73
CA GLU A 245 -11.14 5.13 12.46
C GLU A 245 -11.84 3.86 11.96
N ALA A 246 -11.76 3.58 10.65
CA ALA A 246 -12.29 2.36 10.04
C ALA A 246 -11.42 1.10 10.29
N GLY A 247 -10.29 1.20 11.00
CA GLY A 247 -9.39 0.08 11.29
C GLY A 247 -8.59 -0.42 10.07
N LEU A 248 -8.48 0.38 9.01
CA LEU A 248 -7.82 -0.01 7.75
C LEU A 248 -6.33 0.35 7.70
N VAL A 249 -5.87 1.18 8.63
CA VAL A 249 -4.48 1.67 8.71
C VAL A 249 -3.72 0.92 9.78
N MET A 250 -2.54 0.40 9.41
CA MET A 250 -1.63 -0.25 10.35
C MET A 250 -1.10 0.73 11.39
N ASP A 251 -0.99 0.31 12.66
CA ASP A 251 -0.53 1.16 13.78
C ASP A 251 0.76 1.95 13.48
N LYS A 252 1.74 1.28 12.86
CA LYS A 252 3.03 1.88 12.49
C LYS A 252 2.95 2.99 11.43
N ASP A 253 1.84 3.05 10.71
CA ASP A 253 1.60 3.99 9.62
C ASP A 253 0.69 5.15 10.09
N GLN A 254 -0.07 4.98 11.18
CA GLN A 254 -0.95 6.03 11.74
C GLN A 254 -0.17 7.25 12.26
N THR A 255 1.08 7.06 12.71
CA THR A 255 1.92 8.13 13.28
C THR A 255 2.89 8.73 12.27
N GLN A 256 2.88 8.26 11.02
CA GLN A 256 3.78 8.77 9.99
C GLN A 256 3.28 10.12 9.47
N THR A 257 4.15 11.13 9.51
CA THR A 257 3.88 12.41 8.85
C THR A 257 3.81 12.20 7.35
N LEU A 258 2.69 12.61 6.74
CA LEU A 258 2.52 12.59 5.29
C LEU A 258 3.61 13.42 4.61
N LYS A 259 4.34 12.80 3.69
CA LYS A 259 5.26 13.47 2.79
C LYS A 259 4.81 13.23 1.36
N LEU A 260 4.23 14.25 0.73
CA LEU A 260 3.88 14.20 -0.68
C LEU A 260 5.16 14.18 -1.51
N HIS A 261 5.27 13.20 -2.40
CA HIS A 261 6.40 13.08 -3.31
C HIS A 261 5.96 12.39 -4.59
N ALA A 262 6.39 12.92 -5.73
CA ALA A 262 6.11 12.31 -7.03
C ALA A 262 7.32 11.45 -7.45
N THR A 263 7.30 10.15 -7.13
CA THR A 263 8.49 9.30 -7.28
C THR A 263 8.87 9.06 -8.74
N LEU A 264 10.09 9.43 -9.10
CA LEU A 264 10.66 9.28 -10.45
C LEU A 264 11.48 8.00 -10.57
N MET A 265 12.25 7.66 -9.52
CA MET A 265 13.12 6.48 -9.49
C MET A 265 13.00 5.78 -8.13
N ASN A 266 12.92 4.45 -8.14
CA ASN A 266 12.89 3.63 -6.94
C ASN A 266 13.60 2.29 -7.14
N THR A 267 14.70 2.09 -6.41
CA THR A 267 15.51 0.87 -6.48
C THR A 267 14.80 -0.41 -6.00
N THR A 268 13.63 -0.32 -5.37
CA THR A 268 12.81 -1.52 -5.10
C THR A 268 12.21 -2.13 -6.36
N GLN A 269 12.11 -1.35 -7.45
CA GLN A 269 11.60 -1.80 -8.75
C GLN A 269 12.67 -2.48 -9.59
N ARG A 270 13.93 -2.43 -9.16
CA ARG A 270 15.06 -3.03 -9.88
C ARG A 270 14.75 -4.48 -10.25
N ALA A 271 14.77 -4.78 -11.54
CA ALA A 271 14.66 -6.14 -12.02
C ALA A 271 15.90 -6.93 -11.54
N GLY A 272 15.70 -8.17 -11.09
CA GLY A 272 16.83 -9.11 -11.02
C GLY A 272 17.31 -9.34 -12.45
N GLY A 273 18.62 -9.37 -12.69
CA GLY A 273 19.18 -9.64 -14.03
C GLY A 273 18.70 -10.97 -14.63
N GLU A 274 19.29 -11.43 -15.74
CA GLU A 274 18.84 -12.58 -16.57
C GLU A 274 18.41 -13.85 -15.81
N SER A 275 18.89 -14.07 -14.58
CA SER A 275 18.48 -15.15 -13.69
C SER A 275 17.09 -14.98 -13.00
N GLY A 276 16.41 -13.85 -13.16
CA GLY A 276 15.11 -13.54 -12.54
C GLY A 276 15.12 -13.44 -11.01
N LYS A 277 16.29 -13.62 -10.36
CA LYS A 277 16.43 -13.57 -8.91
C LYS A 277 16.61 -12.13 -8.46
N ARG A 278 15.69 -11.63 -7.62
CA ARG A 278 15.85 -10.35 -6.93
C ARG A 278 17.20 -10.33 -6.20
N TYR A 279 17.93 -9.22 -6.31
CA TYR A 279 19.19 -9.04 -5.60
C TYR A 279 19.00 -9.28 -4.09
N LYS A 280 19.90 -10.05 -3.46
CA LYS A 280 19.87 -10.33 -2.02
C LYS A 280 19.96 -9.05 -1.17
N LYS A 281 20.54 -7.97 -1.73
CA LYS A 281 20.66 -6.64 -1.11
C LYS A 281 20.23 -5.57 -2.11
N ARG A 282 19.51 -4.56 -1.62
CA ARG A 282 19.09 -3.39 -2.42
C ARG A 282 20.32 -2.61 -2.87
N ILE A 283 20.46 -2.42 -4.18
CA ILE A 283 21.58 -1.68 -4.78
C ILE A 283 21.17 -0.22 -4.98
N PRO A 284 21.83 0.75 -4.33
CA PRO A 284 21.57 2.17 -4.53
C PRO A 284 22.00 2.64 -5.93
N PHE A 285 21.68 3.88 -6.27
CA PHE A 285 22.21 4.57 -7.44
C PHE A 285 22.79 5.93 -7.03
N ASP A 286 23.69 6.47 -7.84
CA ASP A 286 24.23 7.82 -7.66
C ASP A 286 23.29 8.82 -8.34
N ALA A 287 22.64 9.66 -7.53
CA ALA A 287 21.73 10.70 -8.00
C ALA A 287 22.38 12.09 -8.10
N THR A 288 23.69 12.22 -7.80
CA THR A 288 24.32 13.53 -7.60
C THR A 288 24.21 14.44 -8.82
N GLU A 289 24.58 13.94 -10.01
CA GLU A 289 24.50 14.70 -11.26
C GLU A 289 23.05 14.96 -11.70
N ILE A 290 22.15 14.00 -11.44
CA ILE A 290 20.72 14.17 -11.70
C ILE A 290 20.17 15.32 -10.84
N MET A 291 20.52 15.33 -9.55
CA MET A 291 20.10 16.36 -8.62
C MET A 291 20.67 17.72 -9.01
N GLU A 292 21.93 17.81 -9.43
CA GLU A 292 22.53 19.06 -9.90
C GLU A 292 21.81 19.60 -11.15
N LYS A 293 21.61 18.74 -12.16
CA LYS A 293 20.98 19.14 -13.42
C LYS A 293 19.50 19.51 -13.26
N TYR A 294 18.76 18.76 -12.45
CA TYR A 294 17.31 18.90 -12.32
C TYR A 294 16.86 19.65 -11.06
N LYS A 295 17.79 20.23 -10.28
CA LYS A 295 17.50 20.92 -9.01
C LYS A 295 16.37 21.94 -9.10
N GLU A 296 16.36 22.76 -10.14
CA GLU A 296 15.38 23.83 -10.37
C GLU A 296 14.44 23.53 -11.54
N HIS A 297 14.38 22.26 -11.98
CA HIS A 297 13.58 21.86 -13.14
C HIS A 297 12.09 22.11 -12.89
N GLN A 298 11.42 22.78 -13.83
CA GLN A 298 9.98 23.04 -13.76
C GLN A 298 9.25 21.90 -14.46
N TRP A 299 8.66 20.99 -13.69
CA TRP A 299 7.85 19.91 -14.25
C TRP A 299 6.47 20.41 -14.69
N GLY A 300 5.96 21.47 -14.04
CA GLY A 300 4.71 22.15 -14.40
C GLY A 300 3.76 22.34 -13.22
N GLU A 301 2.65 23.00 -13.50
CA GLU A 301 1.52 23.16 -12.58
C GLU A 301 0.34 22.29 -13.06
N TYR A 302 -0.28 21.58 -12.12
CA TYR A 302 -1.29 20.56 -12.42
C TYR A 302 -2.50 20.69 -11.49
N HIS A 303 -3.70 20.68 -12.08
CA HIS A 303 -4.95 20.62 -11.33
C HIS A 303 -5.19 19.22 -10.77
N ILE A 304 -5.59 19.13 -9.51
CA ILE A 304 -5.92 17.87 -8.85
C ILE A 304 -7.44 17.70 -8.82
N SER A 305 -7.93 16.78 -9.65
CA SER A 305 -9.36 16.54 -9.84
C SER A 305 -9.93 15.38 -9.03
N GLU A 306 -9.11 14.44 -8.57
CA GLU A 306 -9.61 13.24 -7.90
C GLU A 306 -8.57 12.52 -7.03
N VAL A 307 -9.09 11.68 -6.14
CA VAL A 307 -8.33 10.71 -5.33
C VAL A 307 -8.83 9.30 -5.62
N HIS A 308 -7.91 8.36 -5.76
CA HIS A 308 -8.18 6.97 -6.07
C HIS A 308 -7.79 6.06 -4.90
N LEU A 309 -8.64 5.07 -4.60
CA LEU A 309 -8.26 3.82 -3.95
C LEU A 309 -7.77 2.85 -5.03
N SER A 310 -6.46 2.66 -5.12
CA SER A 310 -5.82 1.88 -6.18
C SER A 310 -5.33 0.52 -5.68
N GLN A 311 -5.43 -0.51 -6.53
CA GLN A 311 -4.80 -1.81 -6.27
C GLN A 311 -3.38 -1.86 -6.82
N ARG A 312 -2.42 -2.28 -5.99
CA ARG A 312 -1.01 -2.41 -6.39
C ARG A 312 -0.85 -3.54 -7.42
N PHE A 313 -0.06 -3.25 -8.45
CA PHE A 313 0.35 -4.21 -9.49
C PHE A 313 -0.78 -4.78 -10.36
N VAL A 314 -1.99 -4.22 -10.26
CA VAL A 314 -3.09 -4.46 -11.19
C VAL A 314 -3.32 -3.16 -11.94
N TYR A 315 -3.42 -3.21 -13.26
CA TYR A 315 -3.42 -2.02 -14.11
C TYR A 315 -4.62 -2.01 -15.04
N ASP A 316 -5.17 -0.83 -15.29
CA ASP A 316 -6.24 -0.60 -16.27
C ASP A 316 -5.68 -0.45 -17.69
N THR A 317 -6.57 -0.27 -18.67
CA THR A 317 -6.23 -0.18 -20.10
C THR A 317 -5.32 1.02 -20.43
N ASN A 318 -5.40 2.10 -19.65
CA ASN A 318 -4.51 3.26 -19.76
C ASN A 318 -3.12 3.01 -19.13
N GLY A 319 -2.92 1.87 -18.48
CA GLY A 319 -1.67 1.49 -17.82
C GLY A 319 -1.44 2.13 -16.45
N TYR A 320 -2.41 2.87 -15.90
CA TYR A 320 -2.46 3.29 -14.50
C TYR A 320 -2.93 2.14 -13.62
N TYR A 321 -2.78 2.26 -12.30
CA TYR A 321 -3.27 1.25 -11.37
C TYR A 321 -4.79 1.12 -11.45
N ARG A 322 -5.30 -0.10 -11.30
CA ARG A 322 -6.74 -0.36 -11.25
C ARG A 322 -7.34 0.37 -10.07
N SER A 323 -8.29 1.25 -10.35
CA SER A 323 -9.06 1.94 -9.32
C SER A 323 -10.16 1.01 -8.79
N CYS A 324 -10.14 0.74 -7.48
CA CYS A 324 -11.22 0.07 -6.78
C CYS A 324 -12.37 1.05 -6.47
N ASN A 325 -12.04 2.34 -6.27
CA ASN A 325 -12.99 3.42 -6.08
C ASN A 325 -12.27 4.77 -6.26
N SER A 326 -12.99 5.84 -6.60
CA SER A 326 -12.46 7.20 -6.62
C SER A 326 -13.50 8.22 -6.14
N ILE A 327 -13.00 9.35 -5.63
CA ILE A 327 -13.83 10.50 -5.27
C ILE A 327 -13.31 11.75 -5.98
N PRO A 328 -14.21 12.62 -6.48
CA PRO A 328 -13.80 13.86 -7.11
C PRO A 328 -13.38 14.89 -6.05
N PHE A 329 -12.43 15.73 -6.41
CA PHE A 329 -12.17 17.01 -5.75
C PHE A 329 -13.02 18.11 -6.38
N PRO A 330 -13.22 19.26 -5.72
CA PRO A 330 -13.98 20.36 -6.28
C PRO A 330 -13.43 20.83 -7.63
N GLU A 331 -14.31 20.95 -8.62
CA GLU A 331 -13.96 21.34 -9.98
C GLU A 331 -13.74 22.85 -10.12
N ILE A 332 -12.94 23.23 -11.11
CA ILE A 332 -12.80 24.62 -11.55
C ILE A 332 -14.15 25.08 -12.13
N PRO A 333 -14.75 26.17 -11.62
CA PRO A 333 -15.96 26.73 -12.22
C PRO A 333 -15.72 27.00 -13.71
N SER A 334 -16.60 26.48 -14.57
CA SER A 334 -16.49 26.52 -16.04
C SER A 334 -16.23 27.91 -16.63
N ARG A 335 -16.51 28.98 -15.88
CA ARG A 335 -16.32 30.39 -16.27
C ARG A 335 -14.86 30.87 -16.23
N ALA A 336 -13.93 30.11 -15.64
CA ALA A 336 -12.51 30.47 -15.54
C ALA A 336 -11.64 29.90 -16.68
N LEU A 337 -12.22 29.12 -17.61
CA LEU A 337 -11.50 28.43 -18.69
C LEU A 337 -11.46 29.22 -20.02
N THR A 338 -11.97 30.46 -20.07
CA THR A 338 -11.80 31.31 -21.24
C THR A 338 -10.46 32.05 -21.15
N PRO A 339 -9.51 31.86 -22.09
CA PRO A 339 -8.43 32.81 -22.24
C PRO A 339 -9.07 34.14 -22.64
N GLU A 340 -8.79 35.22 -21.92
CA GLU A 340 -9.05 36.56 -22.44
C GLU A 340 -8.32 36.66 -23.80
N SER A 341 -9.14 36.84 -24.84
CA SER A 341 -8.75 36.91 -26.26
C SER A 341 -7.96 38.16 -26.59
#